data_AF-A0A7J4EJV0-F1
#
_entry.id   AF-A0A7J4EJV0-F1
#
_cell.length_a   1.000
_cell.length_b   1.000
_cell.length_c   1.000
_cell.angle_alpha   90.00
_cell.angle_beta   90.00
_cell.angle_gamma   90.00
#
_symmetry.space_group_name_H-M   'P 1'
#
loop_
_entity.id
_entity.type
_entity.pdbx_description
1 polymer ?
#
loop_
_entity_poly.entity_id
_entity_poly.type
_entity_poly.pdbx_seq_one_letter_code
_entity_poly.pdbx_strand_id
1 'polypeptide(L)' 'MARNIKDTIFTNTLNFDIINRKLDEYTRVFKMTRKPSKDEFSATAKVAGAGILLIGLIGFIIYFLFTELPKMV' A
#
# COMPACT_ATOMS: atom_id res chain seq x y z
N MET A 1 -3.23 -41.67 -26.30
CA MET A 1 -3.37 -40.56 -25.32
C MET A 1 -3.25 -39.25 -26.06
N ALA A 2 -4.37 -38.65 -26.50
CA ALA A 2 -4.38 -37.37 -27.20
C ALA A 2 -5.14 -36.36 -26.32
N ARG A 3 -4.45 -35.31 -25.84
CA ARG A 3 -5.12 -34.16 -25.21
C ARG A 3 -5.98 -33.48 -26.28
N ASN A 4 -7.29 -33.38 -26.04
CA ASN A 4 -8.21 -32.76 -26.99
C ASN A 4 -7.98 -31.24 -26.96
N ILE A 5 -7.76 -30.65 -28.15
CA ILE A 5 -7.53 -29.21 -28.33
C ILE A 5 -8.65 -28.38 -27.68
N LYS A 6 -9.88 -28.92 -27.63
CA LYS A 6 -11.04 -28.30 -26.98
C LYS A 6 -10.86 -28.16 -25.46
N ASP A 7 -10.19 -29.10 -24.80
CA ASP A 7 -9.93 -29.06 -23.35
C ASP A 7 -8.91 -27.96 -23.00
N THR A 8 -7.93 -27.72 -23.89
CA THR A 8 -6.95 -26.64 -23.74
C THR A 8 -7.57 -25.26 -23.90
N ILE A 9 -8.48 -25.09 -24.87
CA ILE A 9 -9.21 -23.83 -25.04
C ILE A 9 -10.15 -23.60 -23.86
N PHE A 10 -10.88 -24.64 -23.42
CA PHE A 10 -11.79 -24.56 -22.27
C PHE A 10 -11.06 -24.21 -20.96
N THR A 11 -9.90 -24.82 -20.69
CA THR A 11 -9.10 -24.48 -19.50
C THR A 11 -8.53 -23.06 -19.55
N ASN A 12 -8.16 -22.56 -20.75
CA ASN A 12 -7.69 -21.18 -20.93
C ASN A 12 -8.84 -20.16 -20.72
N THR A 13 -10.02 -20.39 -21.29
CA THR A 13 -11.19 -19.52 -21.04
C THR A 13 -11.65 -19.58 -19.59
N LEU A 14 -11.69 -20.76 -18.96
CA LEU A 14 -12.00 -20.87 -17.53
C LEU A 14 -10.99 -20.12 -16.66
N ASN A 15 -9.71 -20.11 -17.00
CA ASN A 15 -8.69 -19.35 -16.27
C ASN A 15 -8.97 -17.84 -16.38
N PHE A 16 -9.25 -17.35 -17.59
CA PHE A 16 -9.62 -15.95 -17.83
C PHE A 16 -10.90 -15.56 -17.06
N ASP A 17 -11.93 -16.41 -17.07
CA ASP A 17 -13.18 -16.18 -16.35
C ASP A 17 -13.01 -16.21 -14.82
N ILE A 18 -12.08 -17.01 -14.30
CA ILE A 18 -11.74 -17.01 -12.86
C ILE A 18 -11.04 -15.69 -12.50
N ILE A 19 -10.08 -15.22 -13.29
CA ILE A 19 -9.37 -13.95 -13.05
C ILE A 19 -10.36 -12.78 -13.09
N ASN A 20 -11.24 -12.71 -14.09
CA ASN A 20 -12.23 -11.64 -14.19
C ASN A 20 -13.19 -11.62 -13.00
N ARG A 21 -13.67 -12.78 -12.55
CA ARG A 21 -14.49 -12.88 -11.33
C ARG A 21 -13.74 -12.43 -10.08
N LYS A 22 -12.46 -12.79 -9.95
CA LYS A 22 -11.60 -12.33 -8.84
C LYS A 22 -11.42 -10.82 -8.83
N LEU A 23 -11.22 -10.19 -10.00
CA LEU A 23 -11.12 -8.74 -10.12
C LEU A 23 -12.44 -8.02 -9.77
N ASP A 24 -13.58 -8.61 -10.13
CA ASP A 24 -14.89 -8.08 -9.75
C ASP A 24 -15.14 -8.21 -8.23
N GLU A 25 -14.76 -9.34 -7.62
CA GLU A 25 -14.77 -9.53 -6.16
C GLU A 25 -13.94 -8.45 -5.44
N TYR A 26 -12.70 -8.19 -5.89
CA TYR A 26 -11.85 -7.13 -5.31
C TYR A 26 -12.44 -5.74 -5.48
N THR A 27 -13.03 -5.47 -6.64
CA THR A 27 -13.70 -4.18 -6.91
C THR A 27 -14.89 -3.97 -5.98
N ARG A 28 -15.68 -5.02 -5.71
CA ARG A 28 -16.80 -4.96 -4.76
C ARG A 28 -16.33 -4.73 -3.32
N VAL A 29 -15.25 -5.37 -2.92
CA VAL A 29 -14.63 -5.16 -1.60
C VAL A 29 -14.12 -3.73 -1.46
N PHE A 30 -13.39 -3.22 -2.46
CA PHE A 30 -12.91 -1.83 -2.44
C PHE A 30 -14.08 -0.83 -2.39
N LYS A 31 -15.18 -1.10 -3.11
CA LYS A 31 -16.41 -0.29 -3.05
C LYS A 31 -17.14 -0.39 -1.70
N MET A 32 -16.95 -1.48 -0.95
CA MET A 32 -17.50 -1.64 0.40
C MET A 32 -16.70 -0.84 1.44
N THR A 33 -15.44 -0.51 1.15
CA THR A 33 -14.64 0.33 2.05
C THR A 33 -15.14 1.78 2.03
N ARG A 34 -15.26 2.38 3.22
CA ARG A 34 -15.59 3.80 3.37
C ARG A 34 -14.36 4.62 2.97
N LYS A 35 -14.47 5.41 1.91
CA LYS A 35 -13.46 6.44 1.60
C LYS A 35 -13.41 7.44 2.76
N PRO A 36 -12.23 7.75 3.34
CA PRO A 36 -12.15 8.68 4.46
C PRO A 36 -12.63 10.06 4.01
N SER A 37 -13.35 10.77 4.88
CA SER A 37 -13.66 12.18 4.63
C SER A 37 -12.37 13.02 4.66
N LYS A 38 -12.36 14.16 3.96
CA LYS A 38 -11.22 15.10 3.98
C LYS A 38 -10.86 15.53 5.41
N ASP A 39 -11.85 15.64 6.29
CA ASP A 39 -11.65 16.02 7.69
C ASP A 39 -10.98 14.91 8.50
N GLU A 40 -11.46 13.66 8.37
CA GLU A 40 -10.87 12.47 9.03
C GLU A 40 -9.44 12.22 8.54
N PHE A 41 -9.20 12.40 7.24
CA PHE A 41 -7.86 12.32 6.65
C PHE A 41 -6.95 13.40 7.21
N SER A 42 -7.40 14.66 7.23
CA SER A 42 -6.60 15.78 7.72
C SER A 42 -6.29 15.66 9.22
N ALA A 43 -7.21 15.16 10.03
CA ALA A 43 -6.98 14.89 11.44
C ALA A 43 -5.88 13.84 11.64
N THR A 44 -5.98 12.71 10.92
CA THR A 44 -4.98 11.65 10.98
C THR A 44 -3.62 12.13 10.46
N ALA A 45 -3.61 12.86 9.34
CA ALA A 45 -2.39 13.41 8.75
C ALA A 45 -1.69 14.42 9.66
N LYS A 46 -2.44 15.25 10.39
CA LYS A 46 -1.87 16.19 11.38
C LYS A 46 -1.19 15.45 12.54
N VAL A 47 -1.84 14.43 13.08
CA VAL A 47 -1.28 13.64 14.19
C VAL A 47 -0.06 12.83 13.74
N ALA A 48 -0.15 12.16 12.59
CA ALA A 48 0.96 11.42 12.00
C ALA A 48 2.13 12.34 11.64
N GLY A 49 1.85 13.49 11.02
CA GLY A 49 2.85 14.49 10.69
C GLY A 49 3.56 15.07 11.91
N ALA A 50 2.81 15.37 12.98
CA ALA A 50 3.38 15.82 14.24
C ALA A 50 4.30 14.75 14.87
N GLY A 51 3.89 13.48 14.84
CA GLY A 51 4.71 12.37 15.34
C GLY A 51 6.01 12.17 14.54
N ILE A 52 5.93 12.19 13.21
CA ILE A 52 7.09 12.06 12.33
C ILE A 52 8.06 13.23 12.54
N LEU A 53 7.55 14.46 12.62
CA LEU A 53 8.39 15.64 12.87
C LEU A 53 9.08 15.56 14.22
N LEU A 54 8.38 15.16 15.28
CA LEU A 54 8.94 15.08 16.63
C LEU A 54 10.06 14.03 16.69
N ILE A 55 9.80 12.81 16.21
CA ILE A 55 10.79 11.73 16.21
C ILE A 55 11.97 12.07 15.29
N GLY A 56 11.68 12.62 14.11
CA GLY A 56 12.69 13.05 13.14
C GLY A 56 13.59 14.15 13.68
N LEU A 57 13.03 15.12 14.41
CA LEU A 57 13.79 16.21 15.02
C LEU A 57 14.66 15.72 16.17
N ILE A 58 14.15 14.80 17.01
CA ILE A 58 14.96 14.18 18.08
C ILE A 58 16.13 13.41 17.47
N GLY A 59 15.88 12.57 16.47
CA GLY A 59 16.93 11.84 15.76
C GLY A 59 17.92 12.77 15.06
N PHE A 60 17.43 13.86 14.47
CA PHE A 60 18.25 14.89 13.84
C PHE A 60 19.16 15.61 14.84
N ILE A 61 18.66 15.99 16.02
CA ILE A 61 19.46 16.61 17.07
C ILE A 61 20.58 15.67 17.52
N ILE A 62 20.27 14.40 17.76
CA ILE A 62 21.27 13.41 18.17
C ILE A 62 22.34 13.26 17.09
N TYR A 63 21.94 13.12 15.83
CA TYR A 63 22.87 13.03 14.70
C TYR A 63 23.75 14.28 14.59
N PHE A 64 23.14 15.46 14.63
CA PHE A 64 23.83 16.73 14.48
C PHE A 64 24.87 16.93 15.59
N LEU A 65 24.49 16.63 16.85
CA LEU A 65 25.38 16.77 17.99
C LEU A 65 26.52 15.74 18.02
N PHE A 66 26.26 14.48 17.65
CA PHE A 66 27.25 13.40 17.76
C PHE A 66 28.07 13.17 16.49
N THR A 67 27.59 13.61 15.33
CA THR A 67 28.25 13.31 14.05
C THR A 67 28.85 14.56 13.41
N GLU A 68 28.15 15.69 13.40
CA GLU A 68 28.64 16.88 12.70
C GLU A 68 29.54 17.74 13.59
N LEU A 69 29.20 17.94 14.87
CA LEU A 69 30.08 18.67 15.81
C LEU A 69 31.50 18.08 15.94
N PRO A 70 31.70 16.76 16.16
CA PRO A 70 33.04 16.19 16.27
C PRO A 70 33.79 16.04 14.94
N LYS A 71 33.12 16.22 13.79
CA LYS A 71 33.80 16.32 12.48
C LYS A 71 34.32 17.72 12.20
N MET A 72 33.76 18.73 12.86
CA MET A 72 34.07 20.14 12.65
C MET A 72 35.15 20.68 13.60
N VAL A 73 35.42 19.98 14.70
CA VAL A 73 36.55 20.22 15.62
C VAL A 73 37.67 19.24 15.32
#